data_AF-A0A6M3KCW7-F1
#
_entry.id   AF-A0A6M3KCW7-F1
#
_cell.length_a   1.000
_cell.length_b   1.000
_cell.length_c   1.000
_cell.angle_alpha   90.00
_cell.angle_beta   90.00
_cell.angle_gamma   90.00
#
_symmetry.space_group_name_H-M   'P 1'
#
loop_
_entity.id
_entity.type
_entity.pdbx_description
1 polymer ?
#
loop_
_entity_poly.entity_id
_entity_poly.type
_entity_poly.pdbx_seq_one_letter_code
_entity_poly.pdbx_strand_id
1 'polypeptide(L)'
;MDLSVYSTGGLSVYGNYVIGATLDACVAKGTWTASGTWTIPAVTLGGAIAAGDQSWTGVGNMTFTAGSILASGSTNTDTLLLRANDTTFITFTTGATDVCTMNAITMSGTWLASGTVTLPAVTLGANVTINGKIFDAGAGAARINTTGSGFGLDVYQTNDGNVGARVGFYGVSASPANNDSIAELYVQGKNDAPADQGYGWLKFLIENVANATPAGKFQITLMDTTWNTALTLSGAG
;
A
#
# COMPACT_ATOMS: atom_id res chain seq x y z
N MET A 1 54.34 -50.68 -20.53
CA MET A 1 53.92 -51.45 -21.72
C MET A 1 52.45 -51.10 -21.89
N ASP A 2 52.15 -50.16 -22.78
CA ASP A 2 50.79 -49.70 -23.02
C ASP A 2 50.09 -50.71 -23.92
N LEU A 3 49.04 -51.34 -23.42
CA LEU A 3 48.18 -52.23 -24.19
C LEU A 3 47.10 -51.38 -24.86
N SER A 4 47.30 -51.03 -26.13
CA SER A 4 46.26 -50.41 -26.95
C SER A 4 45.36 -51.52 -27.54
N VAL A 5 44.14 -51.65 -27.02
CA VAL A 5 43.13 -52.56 -27.58
C VAL A 5 42.23 -51.76 -28.52
N TYR A 6 42.27 -52.08 -29.82
CA TYR A 6 41.33 -51.56 -30.80
C TYR A 6 40.26 -52.64 -31.05
N SER A 7 39.03 -52.42 -30.60
CA SER A 7 37.90 -53.28 -30.94
C SER A 7 36.80 -52.48 -31.64
N THR A 8 36.25 -53.02 -32.71
CA THR A 8 35.10 -52.44 -33.43
C THR A 8 33.76 -52.95 -32.90
N GLY A 9 33.77 -54.04 -32.13
CA GLY A 9 32.67 -54.47 -31.27
C GLY A 9 33.05 -54.17 -29.82
N GLY A 10 32.17 -53.52 -29.06
CA GLY A 10 32.47 -52.91 -27.76
C GLY A 10 33.40 -53.71 -26.84
N LEU A 11 34.34 -53.01 -26.19
CA LEU A 11 35.19 -53.57 -25.16
C LEU A 11 34.36 -53.84 -23.89
N SER A 12 34.08 -55.12 -23.61
CA SER A 12 33.50 -55.53 -22.32
C SER A 12 34.61 -55.73 -21.29
N VAL A 13 34.87 -54.71 -20.46
CA VAL A 13 35.77 -54.85 -19.32
C VAL A 13 35.03 -55.56 -18.18
N TYR A 14 35.33 -56.84 -17.98
CA TYR A 14 34.90 -57.58 -16.79
C TYR A 14 35.92 -57.34 -15.66
N GLY A 15 35.83 -56.17 -15.02
CA GLY A 15 36.72 -55.78 -13.92
C GLY A 15 36.29 -54.47 -13.26
N ASN A 16 36.43 -54.38 -11.93
CA ASN A 16 35.77 -53.37 -11.08
C ASN A 16 36.32 -51.93 -11.15
N TYR A 17 37.40 -51.65 -11.89
CA TYR A 17 38.03 -50.32 -11.87
C TYR A 17 38.66 -49.95 -13.22
N VAL A 18 38.26 -48.81 -13.76
CA VAL A 18 38.99 -48.08 -14.79
C VAL A 18 39.64 -46.89 -14.10
N ILE A 19 40.97 -46.90 -13.98
CA ILE A 19 41.73 -45.85 -13.28
C ILE A 19 42.44 -44.98 -14.31
N GLY A 20 42.24 -43.67 -14.23
CA GLY A 20 42.99 -42.69 -15.04
C GLY A 20 42.65 -42.69 -16.54
N ALA A 21 41.50 -43.24 -16.95
CA ALA A 21 41.07 -43.18 -18.35
C ALA A 21 40.25 -41.91 -18.63
N THR A 22 40.51 -41.29 -19.78
CA THR A 22 39.61 -40.31 -20.40
C THR A 22 38.63 -41.06 -21.29
N LEU A 23 37.34 -40.88 -21.06
CA LEU A 23 36.29 -41.44 -21.91
C LEU A 23 35.76 -40.33 -22.82
N ASP A 24 36.18 -40.35 -24.08
CA ASP A 24 35.69 -39.39 -25.08
C ASP A 24 34.41 -39.90 -25.74
N ALA A 25 33.38 -39.04 -25.81
CA ALA A 25 32.09 -39.30 -26.46
C ALA A 25 31.35 -40.57 -25.97
N CYS A 26 31.55 -40.99 -24.71
CA CYS A 26 30.84 -42.13 -24.16
C CYS A 26 29.37 -41.81 -23.85
N VAL A 27 28.47 -42.78 -24.08
CA VAL A 27 27.07 -42.70 -23.62
C VAL A 27 26.97 -43.43 -22.29
N ALA A 28 26.86 -42.64 -21.23
CA ALA A 28 26.54 -43.12 -19.91
C ALA A 28 25.06 -43.56 -19.81
N LYS A 29 24.79 -44.75 -19.26
CA LYS A 29 23.42 -45.22 -18.93
C LYS A 29 23.38 -45.73 -17.48
N GLY A 30 22.21 -45.63 -16.85
CA GLY A 30 21.99 -46.13 -15.48
C GLY A 30 22.34 -45.12 -14.37
N THR A 31 22.47 -45.62 -13.14
CA THR A 31 22.77 -44.81 -11.95
C THR A 31 24.28 -44.66 -11.77
N TRP A 32 24.72 -43.42 -11.61
CA TRP A 32 26.12 -43.08 -11.36
C TRP A 32 26.26 -42.64 -9.90
N THR A 33 27.14 -43.32 -9.17
CA THR A 33 27.50 -42.96 -7.79
C THR A 33 28.96 -42.55 -7.80
N ALA A 34 29.30 -41.41 -7.20
CA ALA A 34 30.69 -41.12 -6.85
C ALA A 34 30.84 -40.95 -5.35
N SER A 35 32.04 -41.29 -4.89
CA SER A 35 32.52 -41.01 -3.54
C SER A 35 33.13 -39.61 -3.40
N GLY A 36 33.13 -38.79 -4.46
CA GLY A 36 33.74 -37.46 -4.50
C GLY A 36 33.00 -36.46 -5.38
N THR A 37 33.61 -35.29 -5.62
CA THR A 37 33.02 -34.19 -6.38
C THR A 37 33.01 -34.46 -7.89
N TRP A 38 31.86 -34.25 -8.52
CA TRP A 38 31.75 -34.16 -9.97
C TRP A 38 31.93 -32.71 -10.41
N THR A 39 32.82 -32.46 -11.37
CA THR A 39 32.83 -31.20 -12.13
C THR A 39 32.20 -31.48 -13.47
N ILE A 40 30.99 -30.97 -13.67
CA ILE A 40 30.25 -31.14 -14.92
C ILE A 40 30.17 -29.76 -15.59
N PRO A 41 30.53 -29.64 -16.87
CA PRO A 41 30.28 -28.42 -17.67
C PRO A 41 28.77 -28.13 -17.80
N ALA A 42 28.40 -27.19 -18.68
CA ALA A 42 26.99 -26.92 -18.97
C ALA A 42 26.23 -28.20 -19.34
N VAL A 43 25.15 -28.48 -18.60
CA VAL A 43 24.26 -29.63 -18.83
C VAL A 43 22.92 -29.13 -19.33
N THR A 44 22.42 -29.74 -20.40
CA THR A 44 21.01 -29.61 -20.81
C THR A 44 20.25 -30.84 -20.33
N LEU A 45 19.24 -30.62 -19.49
CA LEU A 45 18.38 -31.69 -18.99
C LEU A 45 17.04 -31.65 -19.75
N GLY A 46 16.67 -32.77 -20.37
CA GLY A 46 15.47 -32.87 -21.21
C GLY A 46 14.16 -33.10 -20.43
N GLY A 47 14.19 -33.02 -19.11
CA GLY A 47 13.04 -33.34 -18.25
C GLY A 47 13.14 -32.71 -16.85
N ALA A 48 12.18 -33.05 -16.00
CA ALA A 48 12.12 -32.54 -14.63
C ALA A 48 13.32 -33.02 -13.79
N ILE A 49 13.81 -32.14 -12.93
CA ILE A 49 14.87 -32.44 -11.96
C ILE A 49 14.22 -32.60 -10.59
N ALA A 50 14.39 -33.76 -9.96
CA ALA A 50 13.98 -33.98 -8.58
C ALA A 50 15.24 -34.02 -7.70
N ALA A 51 15.44 -32.98 -6.90
CA ALA A 51 16.59 -32.88 -5.99
C ALA A 51 16.30 -33.41 -4.58
N GLY A 52 15.04 -33.71 -4.25
CA GLY A 52 14.63 -34.05 -2.88
C GLY A 52 14.93 -32.91 -1.90
N ASP A 53 15.35 -33.26 -0.68
CA ASP A 53 15.63 -32.31 0.41
C ASP A 53 17.07 -31.75 0.39
N GLN A 54 17.68 -31.66 -0.80
CA GLN A 54 19.06 -31.18 -0.93
C GLN A 54 19.12 -29.65 -0.94
N SER A 55 20.11 -29.08 -0.24
CA SER A 55 20.40 -27.65 -0.29
C SER A 55 21.23 -27.32 -1.51
N TRP A 56 20.74 -26.41 -2.36
CA TRP A 56 21.50 -25.87 -3.48
C TRP A 56 22.26 -24.64 -3.00
N THR A 57 23.58 -24.72 -2.94
CA THR A 57 24.47 -23.61 -2.55
C THR A 57 25.35 -23.20 -3.72
N GLY A 58 25.79 -21.93 -3.75
CA GLY A 58 26.62 -21.42 -4.84
C GLY A 58 25.91 -21.33 -6.19
N VAL A 59 24.57 -21.32 -6.20
CA VAL A 59 23.78 -21.08 -7.40
C VAL A 59 23.95 -19.62 -7.80
N GLY A 60 24.37 -19.38 -9.05
CA GLY A 60 24.40 -18.04 -9.63
C GLY A 60 23.01 -17.52 -9.96
N ASN A 61 22.91 -16.67 -10.98
CA ASN A 61 21.63 -16.17 -11.46
C ASN A 61 20.77 -17.31 -12.01
N MET A 62 19.51 -17.38 -11.57
CA MET A 62 18.49 -18.22 -12.19
C MET A 62 17.71 -17.37 -13.20
N THR A 63 17.82 -17.70 -14.48
CA THR A 63 17.08 -17.02 -15.55
C THR A 63 15.99 -17.94 -16.07
N PHE A 64 14.76 -17.43 -16.04
CA PHE A 64 13.58 -18.12 -16.56
C PHE A 64 13.22 -17.54 -17.93
N THR A 65 12.90 -18.40 -18.90
CA THR A 65 12.37 -17.93 -20.20
C THR A 65 10.93 -17.44 -20.00
N ALA A 66 10.46 -16.55 -20.88
CA ALA A 66 9.08 -16.07 -20.84
C ALA A 66 8.07 -17.23 -20.76
N GLY A 67 7.11 -17.13 -19.85
CA GLY A 67 6.10 -18.17 -19.58
C GLY A 67 6.54 -19.26 -18.59
N SER A 68 7.79 -19.26 -18.15
CA SER A 68 8.24 -20.15 -17.06
C SER A 68 7.62 -19.73 -15.73
N ILE A 69 7.34 -20.71 -14.88
CA ILE A 69 6.75 -20.49 -13.55
C ILE A 69 7.81 -20.88 -12.50
N LEU A 70 8.12 -19.94 -11.61
CA LEU A 70 8.74 -20.27 -10.33
C LEU A 70 7.62 -20.51 -9.32
N ALA A 71 7.35 -21.78 -9.02
CA ALA A 71 6.42 -22.19 -7.99
C ALA A 71 7.15 -23.02 -6.94
N SER A 72 6.84 -22.80 -5.67
CA SER A 72 7.22 -23.71 -4.60
C SER A 72 5.97 -24.41 -4.08
N GLY A 73 5.97 -25.74 -4.10
CA GLY A 73 5.03 -26.53 -3.32
C GLY A 73 5.75 -27.00 -2.06
N SER A 74 5.24 -26.64 -0.89
CA SER A 74 5.71 -27.22 0.37
C SER A 74 4.65 -28.17 0.91
N THR A 75 5.06 -29.29 1.50
CA THR A 75 4.16 -30.24 2.17
C THR A 75 3.48 -29.64 3.41
N ASN A 76 3.94 -28.47 3.88
CA ASN A 76 3.34 -27.70 4.97
C ASN A 76 2.50 -26.49 4.51
N THR A 77 2.00 -26.51 3.26
CA THR A 77 1.16 -25.49 2.60
C THR A 77 1.93 -24.27 2.04
N ASP A 78 2.06 -24.25 0.71
CA ASP A 78 2.11 -23.10 -0.23
C ASP A 78 3.06 -21.91 0.02
N THR A 79 4.15 -22.09 0.76
CA THR A 79 5.06 -20.97 1.05
C THR A 79 6.27 -20.94 0.11
N LEU A 80 6.33 -19.95 -0.77
CA LEU A 80 7.57 -19.54 -1.46
C LEU A 80 8.37 -18.64 -0.52
N LEU A 81 9.37 -19.22 0.14
CA LEU A 81 10.30 -18.48 0.99
C LEU A 81 11.38 -17.84 0.13
N LEU A 82 11.09 -16.68 -0.44
CA LEU A 82 12.14 -15.79 -0.93
C LEU A 82 12.74 -15.09 0.30
N ARG A 83 14.06 -15.15 0.46
CA ARG A 83 14.82 -14.38 1.46
C ARG A 83 15.84 -13.57 0.70
N ALA A 84 15.73 -12.25 0.70
CA ALA A 84 16.83 -11.40 0.23
C ALA A 84 17.72 -11.06 1.42
N ASN A 85 19.02 -11.06 1.13
CA ASN A 85 20.09 -10.69 2.04
C ASN A 85 20.52 -9.21 1.87
N ASP A 86 20.00 -8.51 0.85
CA ASP A 86 20.41 -7.15 0.45
C ASP A 86 19.27 -6.11 0.51
N THR A 87 19.54 -4.86 0.11
CA THR A 87 18.65 -3.68 0.22
C THR A 87 17.36 -3.74 -0.62
N THR A 88 17.25 -4.67 -1.56
CA THR A 88 16.06 -4.83 -2.43
C THR A 88 15.65 -6.29 -2.46
N PHE A 89 14.44 -6.58 -1.97
CA PHE A 89 13.95 -7.96 -1.85
C PHE A 89 13.44 -8.50 -3.19
N ILE A 90 12.45 -7.83 -3.77
CA ILE A 90 11.81 -8.21 -5.04
C ILE A 90 11.38 -6.93 -5.75
N THR A 91 11.63 -6.87 -7.05
CA THR A 91 11.06 -5.82 -7.93
C THR A 91 10.01 -6.47 -8.82
N PHE A 92 8.77 -6.00 -8.73
CA PHE A 92 7.71 -6.35 -9.66
C PHE A 92 7.64 -5.27 -10.73
N THR A 93 8.18 -5.55 -11.91
CA THR A 93 8.04 -4.67 -13.08
C THR A 93 6.99 -5.25 -14.00
N THR A 94 5.88 -4.54 -14.16
CA THR A 94 4.84 -4.84 -15.13
C THR A 94 4.96 -3.93 -16.35
N GLY A 95 4.49 -4.36 -17.51
CA GLY A 95 4.18 -3.44 -18.59
C GLY A 95 3.10 -2.44 -18.16
N ALA A 96 2.95 -1.33 -18.89
CA ALA A 96 2.00 -0.26 -18.54
C ALA A 96 0.53 -0.72 -18.42
N THR A 97 0.20 -1.88 -19.00
CA THR A 97 -1.14 -2.49 -18.97
C THR A 97 -1.24 -3.71 -18.06
N ASP A 98 -0.15 -4.26 -17.56
CA ASP A 98 -0.22 -5.50 -16.80
C ASP A 98 -0.56 -5.23 -15.33
N VAL A 99 -1.29 -6.16 -14.72
CA VAL A 99 -1.75 -6.08 -13.34
C VAL A 99 -0.94 -7.04 -12.49
N CYS A 100 -0.31 -6.52 -11.43
CA CYS A 100 0.24 -7.32 -10.36
C CYS A 100 -0.78 -7.40 -9.22
N THR A 101 -1.43 -8.56 -9.07
CA THR A 101 -2.37 -8.79 -7.97
C THR A 101 -1.66 -9.44 -6.81
N MET A 102 -1.70 -8.81 -5.64
CA MET A 102 -1.20 -9.36 -4.40
C MET A 102 -2.36 -9.49 -3.41
N ASN A 103 -2.63 -10.71 -2.94
CA ASN A 103 -3.71 -11.00 -1.99
C ASN A 103 -3.17 -11.11 -0.57
N ALA A 104 -3.92 -10.58 0.41
CA ALA A 104 -3.63 -10.71 1.84
C ALA A 104 -2.21 -10.24 2.26
N ILE A 105 -1.75 -9.12 1.70
CA ILE A 105 -0.44 -8.58 2.07
C ILE A 105 -0.47 -7.96 3.48
N THR A 106 0.43 -8.44 4.33
CA THR A 106 0.80 -7.75 5.57
C THR A 106 2.07 -6.98 5.31
N MET A 107 2.02 -5.65 5.40
CA MET A 107 3.22 -4.82 5.35
C MET A 107 3.47 -4.22 6.73
N SER A 108 4.74 -4.05 7.07
CA SER A 108 5.17 -3.37 8.29
C SER A 108 6.20 -2.30 7.94
N GLY A 109 6.31 -1.27 8.78
CA GLY A 109 7.25 -0.16 8.56
C GLY A 109 6.73 0.94 7.62
N THR A 110 7.66 1.66 7.00
CA THR A 110 7.38 2.84 6.17
C THR A 110 7.12 2.46 4.72
N TRP A 111 6.01 2.96 4.16
CA TRP A 111 5.72 2.82 2.73
C TRP A 111 6.14 4.09 2.02
N LEU A 112 7.11 3.95 1.12
CA LEU A 112 7.55 5.05 0.26
C LEU A 112 6.87 4.88 -1.10
N ALA A 113 5.99 5.82 -1.45
CA ALA A 113 5.41 5.91 -2.78
C ALA A 113 5.91 7.20 -3.45
N SER A 114 6.42 7.09 -4.66
CA SER A 114 6.77 8.24 -5.52
C SER A 114 5.61 8.68 -6.41
N GLY A 115 4.40 8.17 -6.18
CA GLY A 115 3.20 8.42 -6.96
C GLY A 115 1.92 8.24 -6.14
N THR A 116 0.79 8.02 -6.81
CA THR A 116 -0.52 7.85 -6.17
C THR A 116 -0.73 6.42 -5.70
N VAL A 117 -1.19 6.26 -4.46
CA VAL A 117 -1.69 4.99 -3.93
C VAL A 117 -3.21 5.12 -3.76
N THR A 118 -3.97 4.31 -4.51
CA THR A 118 -5.42 4.22 -4.37
C THR A 118 -5.76 3.03 -3.49
N LEU A 119 -6.42 3.29 -2.36
CA LEU A 119 -6.90 2.26 -1.46
C LEU A 119 -8.43 2.19 -1.52
N PRO A 120 -9.05 1.00 -1.40
CA PRO A 120 -10.48 0.89 -1.12
C PRO A 120 -10.77 1.40 0.30
N ALA A 121 -11.91 1.03 0.89
CA ALA A 121 -12.19 1.37 2.28
C ALA A 121 -11.04 0.91 3.21
N VAL A 122 -10.48 1.85 3.98
CA VAL A 122 -9.39 1.59 4.93
C VAL A 122 -9.91 1.74 6.35
N THR A 123 -9.60 0.77 7.21
CA THR A 123 -9.77 0.89 8.66
C THR A 123 -8.41 1.16 9.29
N LEU A 124 -8.29 2.28 10.01
CA LEU A 124 -7.07 2.68 10.70
C LEU A 124 -7.28 2.47 12.21
N GLY A 125 -6.50 1.57 12.81
CA GLY A 125 -6.66 1.17 14.22
C GLY A 125 -5.98 2.08 15.25
N ALA A 126 -5.31 3.15 14.81
CA ALA A 126 -4.52 4.04 15.65
C ALA A 126 -4.55 5.48 15.09
N ASN A 127 -3.74 6.36 15.68
CA ASN A 127 -3.64 7.77 15.28
C ASN A 127 -3.22 7.92 13.81
N VAL A 128 -3.86 8.84 13.11
CA VAL A 128 -3.53 9.25 11.74
C VAL A 128 -2.82 10.58 11.78
N THR A 129 -1.60 10.65 11.27
CA THR A 129 -0.83 11.90 11.17
C THR A 129 -0.69 12.33 9.72
N ILE A 130 -1.08 13.57 9.42
CA ILE A 130 -1.04 14.16 8.08
C ILE A 130 -0.11 15.38 8.11
N ASN A 131 1.19 15.16 7.88
CA ASN A 131 2.22 16.21 8.01
C ASN A 131 2.20 17.17 6.81
N GLY A 132 1.52 18.31 6.98
CA GLY A 132 1.50 19.40 6.00
C GLY A 132 0.73 19.07 4.71
N LYS A 133 -0.35 18.27 4.80
CA LYS A 133 -1.18 17.90 3.64
C LYS A 133 -2.64 18.27 3.83
N ILE A 134 -3.34 18.27 2.70
CA ILE A 134 -4.77 18.51 2.56
C ILE A 134 -5.49 17.16 2.77
N PHE A 135 -6.56 17.18 3.56
CA PHE A 135 -7.58 16.14 3.52
C PHE A 135 -8.70 16.60 2.59
N ASP A 136 -8.89 15.90 1.47
CA ASP A 136 -9.92 16.19 0.47
C ASP A 136 -10.94 15.05 0.47
N ALA A 137 -12.20 15.37 0.79
CA ALA A 137 -13.32 14.41 0.78
C ALA A 137 -13.99 14.30 -0.60
N GLY A 138 -13.47 14.99 -1.62
CA GLY A 138 -14.03 15.05 -2.96
C GLY A 138 -15.34 15.84 -3.02
N ALA A 139 -16.28 15.40 -3.86
CA ALA A 139 -17.57 16.07 -4.04
C ALA A 139 -18.56 15.90 -2.87
N GLY A 140 -18.23 15.05 -1.89
CA GLY A 140 -19.09 14.73 -0.76
C GLY A 140 -18.76 15.50 0.51
N ALA A 141 -19.51 15.20 1.58
CA ALA A 141 -19.23 15.73 2.90
C ALA A 141 -18.16 14.89 3.61
N ALA A 142 -17.19 15.55 4.25
CA ALA A 142 -16.37 14.92 5.27
C ALA A 142 -17.21 14.75 6.55
N ARG A 143 -17.39 13.51 7.02
CA ARG A 143 -18.08 13.23 8.28
C ARG A 143 -17.11 12.64 9.30
N ILE A 144 -16.97 13.31 10.44
CA ILE A 144 -16.25 12.79 11.59
C ILE A 144 -17.29 12.21 12.54
N ASN A 145 -17.24 10.90 12.76
CA ASN A 145 -18.10 10.20 13.72
C ASN A 145 -17.24 9.68 14.87
N THR A 146 -17.59 10.06 16.09
CA THR A 146 -16.84 9.74 17.31
C THR A 146 -17.70 8.87 18.23
N THR A 147 -17.20 7.70 18.64
CA THR A 147 -17.89 6.69 19.47
C THR A 147 -17.00 6.25 20.67
N GLY A 148 -17.52 6.08 21.90
CA GLY A 148 -16.78 6.32 23.19
C GLY A 148 -17.38 7.32 24.23
N SER A 149 -16.55 8.03 25.00
CA SER A 149 -16.97 9.06 25.96
C SER A 149 -15.93 10.18 25.98
N GLY A 150 -16.32 11.44 25.75
CA GLY A 150 -15.37 12.58 25.60
C GLY A 150 -15.10 12.91 24.14
N PHE A 151 -16.16 13.26 23.41
CA PHE A 151 -16.12 13.40 21.96
C PHE A 151 -16.13 14.83 21.49
N GLY A 152 -15.47 15.05 20.37
CA GLY A 152 -15.65 16.27 19.61
C GLY A 152 -14.65 16.36 18.47
N LEU A 153 -14.69 17.52 17.84
CA LEU A 153 -13.60 18.01 17.01
C LEU A 153 -12.78 18.97 17.87
N ASP A 154 -11.58 18.55 18.25
CA ASP A 154 -10.62 19.41 18.95
C ASP A 154 -9.67 20.05 17.94
N VAL A 155 -9.69 21.37 17.87
CA VAL A 155 -8.78 22.16 17.03
C VAL A 155 -7.87 22.96 17.94
N TYR A 156 -6.60 22.56 18.02
CA TYR A 156 -5.61 23.17 18.91
C TYR A 156 -4.27 23.38 18.21
N GLN A 157 -3.47 24.30 18.76
CA GLN A 157 -2.13 24.63 18.30
C GLN A 157 -1.18 24.58 19.50
N THR A 158 -0.02 23.97 19.33
CA THR A 158 1.03 23.87 20.36
C THR A 158 2.21 24.80 20.13
N ASN A 159 2.22 25.55 19.03
CA ASN A 159 3.30 26.47 18.68
C ASN A 159 3.10 27.83 19.38
N ASP A 160 4.18 28.35 19.95
CA ASP A 160 4.24 29.60 20.75
C ASP A 160 4.21 30.88 19.89
N GLY A 161 3.32 30.93 18.90
CA GLY A 161 3.12 32.08 18.02
C GLY A 161 2.08 33.09 18.54
N ASN A 162 2.02 34.27 17.91
CA ASN A 162 0.98 35.27 18.16
C ASN A 162 -0.38 34.95 17.50
N VAL A 163 -0.52 33.74 16.95
CA VAL A 163 -1.72 33.25 16.28
C VAL A 163 -2.11 31.92 16.92
N GLY A 164 -3.36 31.79 17.34
CA GLY A 164 -3.92 30.52 17.81
C GLY A 164 -4.47 29.65 16.68
N ALA A 165 -4.97 28.47 17.04
CA ALA A 165 -5.65 27.58 16.10
C ALA A 165 -6.86 28.28 15.46
N ARG A 166 -7.10 28.03 14.17
CA ARG A 166 -8.18 28.65 13.40
C ARG A 166 -9.02 27.61 12.70
N VAL A 167 -10.33 27.82 12.69
CA VAL A 167 -11.27 27.11 11.82
C VAL A 167 -11.77 28.12 10.80
N GLY A 168 -11.46 27.88 9.53
CA GLY A 168 -11.89 28.71 8.42
C GLY A 168 -13.05 28.04 7.68
N PHE A 169 -14.07 28.82 7.36
CA PHE A 169 -15.16 28.41 6.48
C PHE A 169 -15.14 29.29 5.24
N TYR A 170 -15.28 28.69 4.07
CA TYR A 170 -15.34 29.40 2.81
C TYR A 170 -16.35 28.73 1.89
N GLY A 171 -17.19 29.54 1.25
CA GLY A 171 -18.02 29.12 0.15
C GLY A 171 -17.47 29.73 -1.14
N VAL A 172 -17.25 28.92 -2.17
CA VAL A 172 -16.94 29.43 -3.50
C VAL A 172 -18.24 29.46 -4.29
N SER A 173 -18.81 30.66 -4.45
CA SER A 173 -19.99 30.88 -5.29
C SER A 173 -19.58 31.68 -6.52
N ALA A 174 -20.02 31.24 -7.71
CA ALA A 174 -19.86 32.01 -8.93
C ALA A 174 -20.79 33.23 -8.99
N SER A 175 -21.82 33.25 -8.13
CA SER A 175 -22.85 34.29 -8.07
C SER A 175 -23.15 34.64 -6.60
N PRO A 176 -22.19 35.19 -5.84
CA PRO A 176 -22.43 35.55 -4.45
C PRO A 176 -23.50 36.64 -4.35
N ALA A 177 -24.43 36.49 -3.41
CA ALA A 177 -25.51 37.42 -3.16
C ALA A 177 -25.54 37.88 -1.69
N ASN A 178 -26.21 39.01 -1.44
CA ASN A 178 -26.48 39.46 -0.09
C ASN A 178 -27.37 38.44 0.62
N ASN A 179 -27.06 38.17 1.89
CA ASN A 179 -27.64 37.13 2.74
C ASN A 179 -27.28 35.69 2.37
N ASP A 180 -26.27 35.46 1.52
CA ASP A 180 -25.71 34.12 1.36
C ASP A 180 -25.10 33.63 2.69
N SER A 181 -25.39 32.38 3.05
CA SER A 181 -24.83 31.71 4.22
C SER A 181 -23.46 31.13 3.87
N ILE A 182 -22.45 31.47 4.67
CA ILE A 182 -21.07 30.97 4.47
C ILE A 182 -20.76 29.80 5.38
N ALA A 183 -21.33 29.80 6.58
CA ALA A 183 -21.13 28.75 7.56
C ALA A 183 -22.33 28.65 8.49
N GLU A 184 -22.67 27.41 8.83
CA GLU A 184 -23.72 27.08 9.78
C GLU A 184 -23.19 26.05 10.77
N LEU A 185 -23.42 26.30 12.06
CA LEU A 185 -23.19 25.33 13.11
C LEU A 185 -24.54 24.90 13.66
N TYR A 186 -24.80 23.59 13.58
CA TYR A 186 -26.00 22.98 14.09
C TYR A 186 -25.78 22.38 15.47
N VAL A 187 -26.64 22.76 16.40
CA VAL A 187 -26.65 22.21 17.76
C VAL A 187 -27.79 21.20 17.83
N GLN A 188 -27.45 19.93 18.06
CA GLN A 188 -28.40 18.84 18.28
C GLN A 188 -28.03 18.06 19.54
N GLY A 189 -28.99 17.35 20.10
CA GLY A 189 -28.80 16.43 21.21
C GLY A 189 -30.01 15.54 21.42
N LYS A 190 -30.05 14.80 22.52
CA LYS A 190 -31.19 13.98 22.91
C LYS A 190 -32.12 14.78 23.81
N ASN A 191 -33.43 14.73 23.54
CA ASN A 191 -34.44 15.20 24.50
C ASN A 191 -34.69 14.17 25.62
N ASP A 192 -35.66 14.44 26.49
CA ASP A 192 -36.09 13.57 27.59
C ASP A 192 -36.79 12.27 27.11
N ALA A 193 -37.10 12.16 25.82
CA ALA A 193 -37.73 11.02 25.17
C ALA A 193 -36.77 10.25 24.22
N PRO A 194 -35.48 10.13 24.58
CA PRO A 194 -34.34 9.73 23.73
C PRO A 194 -34.35 10.05 22.22
N ALA A 195 -35.14 11.03 21.77
CA ALA A 195 -35.22 11.42 20.38
C ALA A 195 -34.15 12.46 20.07
N ASP A 196 -33.62 12.43 18.85
CA ASP A 196 -32.74 13.50 18.37
C ASP A 196 -33.55 14.78 18.21
N GLN A 197 -33.10 15.83 18.87
CA GLN A 197 -33.72 17.14 18.94
C GLN A 197 -32.66 18.18 18.55
N GLY A 198 -32.94 19.01 17.56
CA GLY A 198 -32.18 20.24 17.38
C GLY A 198 -32.38 21.17 18.58
N TYR A 199 -31.40 21.97 18.94
CA TYR A 199 -31.55 22.99 19.98
C TYR A 199 -31.40 24.40 19.41
N GLY A 200 -30.73 24.53 18.27
CA GLY A 200 -30.62 25.79 17.56
C GLY A 200 -29.58 25.78 16.46
N TRP A 201 -29.42 26.93 15.82
CA TRP A 201 -28.42 27.18 14.79
C TRP A 201 -27.64 28.45 15.06
N LEU A 202 -26.37 28.43 14.65
CA LEU A 202 -25.50 29.59 14.55
C LEU A 202 -25.16 29.74 13.08
N LYS A 203 -25.28 30.96 12.54
CA LYS A 203 -25.11 31.20 11.10
C LYS A 203 -24.35 32.48 10.84
N PHE A 204 -23.43 32.42 9.88
CA PHE A 204 -22.67 33.56 9.37
C PHE A 204 -23.11 33.88 7.95
N LEU A 205 -23.54 35.12 7.72
CA LEU A 205 -24.03 35.58 6.42
C LEU A 205 -23.19 36.72 5.86
N ILE A 206 -23.15 36.82 4.54
CA ILE A 206 -22.69 38.02 3.85
C ILE A 206 -23.81 39.06 3.91
N GLU A 207 -23.55 40.22 4.50
CA GLU A 207 -24.53 41.31 4.47
C GLU A 207 -24.44 42.10 3.16
N ASN A 208 -23.22 42.31 2.68
CA ASN A 208 -22.97 43.04 1.45
C ASN A 208 -21.82 42.39 0.67
N VAL A 209 -22.12 41.95 -0.54
CA VAL A 209 -21.14 41.35 -1.47
C VAL A 209 -20.31 42.41 -2.23
N ALA A 210 -20.64 43.70 -2.09
CA ALA A 210 -19.92 44.76 -2.78
C ALA A 210 -18.45 44.84 -2.30
N ASN A 211 -17.53 44.77 -3.26
CA ASN A 211 -16.07 44.69 -3.05
C ASN A 211 -15.49 45.78 -2.12
N ALA A 212 -16.07 46.99 -2.13
CA ALA A 212 -15.54 48.11 -1.36
C ALA A 212 -16.07 48.20 0.09
N THR A 213 -17.11 47.45 0.44
CA THR A 213 -17.79 47.57 1.73
C THR A 213 -18.21 46.18 2.23
N PRO A 214 -17.26 45.26 2.47
CA PRO A 214 -17.59 43.94 2.98
C PRO A 214 -18.27 44.09 4.34
N ALA A 215 -19.47 43.53 4.45
CA ALA A 215 -20.23 43.53 5.69
C ALA A 215 -20.70 42.10 5.97
N GLY A 216 -20.78 41.75 7.24
CA GLY A 216 -21.16 40.42 7.70
C GLY A 216 -22.21 40.47 8.78
N LYS A 217 -23.01 39.41 8.88
CA LYS A 217 -23.98 39.20 9.95
C LYS A 217 -23.73 37.86 10.64
N PHE A 218 -23.86 37.86 11.95
CA PHE A 218 -23.94 36.67 12.77
C PHE A 218 -25.36 36.57 13.35
N GLN A 219 -26.02 35.45 13.09
CA GLN A 219 -27.37 35.17 13.55
C GLN A 219 -27.40 33.90 14.39
N ILE A 220 -28.30 33.91 15.38
CA ILE A 220 -28.56 32.76 16.26
C ILE A 220 -30.07 32.53 16.25
N THR A 221 -30.48 31.27 16.28
CA THR A 221 -31.87 30.90 16.53
C THR A 221 -31.93 29.71 17.48
N LEU A 222 -32.95 29.68 18.33
CA LEU A 222 -33.37 28.43 18.97
C LEU A 222 -34.19 27.64 17.95
N MET A 223 -34.77 26.49 18.31
CA MET A 223 -35.59 25.67 17.41
C MET A 223 -36.76 26.38 16.68
N ASP A 224 -37.02 27.65 16.98
CA ASP A 224 -37.89 28.45 16.15
C ASP A 224 -37.23 28.82 14.81
N THR A 225 -38.05 29.13 13.82
CA THR A 225 -37.58 29.54 12.49
C THR A 225 -37.17 31.03 12.45
N THR A 226 -37.18 31.72 13.60
CA THR A 226 -36.99 33.17 13.69
C THR A 226 -35.56 33.51 14.08
N TRP A 227 -34.77 33.87 13.08
CA TRP A 227 -33.38 34.27 13.28
C TRP A 227 -33.25 35.58 14.03
N ASN A 228 -32.51 35.55 15.14
CA ASN A 228 -32.12 36.72 15.90
C ASN A 228 -30.74 37.17 15.44
N THR A 229 -30.60 38.42 15.02
CA THR A 229 -29.29 38.99 14.66
C THR A 229 -28.52 39.28 15.93
N ALA A 230 -27.45 38.52 16.16
CA ALA A 230 -26.59 38.67 17.32
C ALA A 230 -25.54 39.77 17.11
N LEU A 231 -25.03 39.91 15.88
CA LEU A 231 -24.02 40.90 15.52
C LEU A 231 -24.10 41.27 14.04
N THR A 232 -23.99 42.57 13.74
CA THR A 232 -23.77 43.08 12.39
C THR A 232 -22.44 43.82 12.37
N LEU A 233 -21.58 43.47 11.42
CA LEU A 233 -20.30 44.14 11.18
C LEU A 233 -20.41 44.93 9.87
N SER A 234 -20.30 46.25 9.94
CA SER A 234 -20.20 47.11 8.77
C SER A 234 -18.74 47.23 8.33
N GLY A 235 -18.50 47.40 7.03
CA GLY A 235 -17.16 47.47 6.43
C GLY A 235 -16.32 48.70 6.78
N ALA A 236 -16.67 49.45 7.84
CA ALA A 236 -15.92 50.59 8.34
C ALA A 236 -15.15 50.19 9.61
N GLY A 237 -14.05 49.48 9.40
CA GLY A 237 -12.99 49.25 10.39
C GLY A 237 -11.67 49.76 9.84
#